data_AF-A0A4Q7YDX3-F1
#
_entry.id   AF-A0A4Q7YDX3-F1
#
_cell.length_a   1.000
_cell.length_b   1.000
_cell.length_c   1.000
_cell.angle_alpha   90.00
_cell.angle_beta   90.00
_cell.angle_gamma   90.00
#
_symmetry.space_group_name_H-M   'P 1'
#
loop_
_entity.id
_entity.type
_entity.pdbx_description
1 polymer ?
#
loop_
_entity_poly.entity_id
_entity_poly.type
_entity_poly.pdbx_seq_one_letter_code
_entity_poly.pdbx_strand_id
1 'polypeptide(L)'
;MAPGKRDRLSTEQRIDMRRRWKAGESLHEIGRDFGKGHGSIRFLLTQRGGMVPAARRRSPRTLTLAEREDISRGIASGSSIREIAKGLQRPVSTVSREVSRHGSVRSHFR
;
A
#
# COMPACT_ATOMS: atom_id res chain seq x y z
N MET A 1 11.23 -20.82 33.30
CA MET A 1 11.73 -20.70 31.91
C MET A 1 10.58 -20.19 31.04
N ALA A 2 10.53 -18.90 30.71
CA ALA A 2 9.45 -18.33 29.92
C ALA A 2 9.70 -18.60 28.43
N PRO A 3 8.72 -19.14 27.68
CA PRO A 3 8.90 -19.48 26.27
C PRO A 3 9.16 -18.21 25.48
N GLY A 4 10.30 -18.17 24.79
CA GLY A 4 10.71 -17.09 23.91
C GLY A 4 9.76 -16.96 22.72
N LYS A 5 8.61 -16.32 22.92
CA LYS A 5 7.75 -15.89 21.84
C LYS A 5 8.49 -14.82 21.07
N ARG A 6 8.97 -15.18 19.88
CA ARG A 6 9.29 -14.24 18.79
C ARG A 6 7.99 -13.60 18.29
N ASP A 7 7.27 -12.93 19.19
CA ASP A 7 6.01 -12.28 18.87
C ASP A 7 6.33 -11.05 18.03
N ARG A 8 6.01 -11.18 16.75
CA ARG A 8 6.13 -10.12 15.76
C ARG A 8 5.14 -9.03 16.16
N LEU A 9 5.65 -7.86 16.57
CA LEU A 9 4.79 -6.72 16.90
C LEU A 9 3.82 -6.44 15.74
N SER A 10 2.54 -6.29 16.05
CA SER A 10 1.52 -5.89 15.09
C SER A 10 1.85 -4.52 14.48
N THR A 11 1.24 -4.19 13.35
CA THR A 11 1.44 -2.88 12.72
C THR A 11 1.10 -1.73 13.67
N GLU A 12 0.03 -1.88 14.46
CA GLU A 12 -0.40 -0.91 15.48
C GLU A 12 0.62 -0.78 16.61
N GLN A 13 1.10 -1.90 17.16
CA GLN A 13 2.13 -1.89 18.20
C GLN A 13 3.43 -1.22 17.73
N ARG A 14 3.80 -1.41 16.46
CA ARG A 14 4.98 -0.75 15.87
C ARG A 14 4.78 0.75 15.64
N ILE A 15 3.55 1.19 15.37
CA ILE A 15 3.20 2.61 15.27
C ILE A 15 3.27 3.26 16.65
N ASP A 16 2.68 2.62 17.67
CA ASP A 16 2.68 3.13 19.04
C ASP A 16 4.10 3.22 19.62
N MET A 17 4.89 2.16 19.48
CA MET A 17 6.33 2.15 19.85
C MET A 17 7.10 3.33 19.24
N ARG A 18 6.86 3.65 17.96
CA ARG A 18 7.51 4.77 17.28
C ARG A 18 6.98 6.13 17.73
N ARG A 19 5.68 6.22 18.03
CA ARG A 19 5.05 7.43 18.58
C ARG A 19 5.68 7.80 19.92
N ARG A 20 5.81 6.83 20.82
CA ARG A 20 6.43 6.99 22.15
C ARG A 20 7.91 7.36 22.06
N TRP A 21 8.65 6.69 21.17
CA TRP A 21 10.04 7.06 20.89
C TRP A 21 10.17 8.49 20.36
N LYS A 22 9.28 8.91 19.45
CA LYS A 22 9.25 10.30 18.94
C LYS A 22 8.86 11.31 20.02
N ALA A 23 8.06 10.91 21.01
CA ALA A 23 7.69 11.72 22.16
C ALA A 23 8.81 11.83 23.22
N GLY A 24 9.93 11.10 23.05
CA GLY A 24 11.09 11.16 23.94
C GLY A 24 11.11 10.13 25.07
N GLU A 25 10.18 9.16 25.07
CA GLU A 25 10.18 8.08 26.07
C GLU A 25 11.41 7.19 25.94
N SER A 26 11.89 6.67 27.07
CA SER A 26 13.09 5.82 27.09
C SER A 26 12.81 4.44 26.47
N LEU A 27 13.83 3.86 25.83
CA LEU A 27 13.73 2.52 25.26
C LEU A 27 13.45 1.43 26.29
N HIS A 28 13.76 1.69 27.57
CA HIS A 28 13.49 0.79 28.68
C HIS A 28 12.01 0.81 29.06
N GLU A 29 11.38 1.98 29.12
CA GLU A 29 9.94 2.12 29.39
C GLU A 29 9.11 1.51 28.25
N ILE A 30 9.44 1.87 27.01
CA ILE A 30 8.81 1.29 25.83
C ILE A 30 8.98 -0.24 25.83
N GLY A 31 10.17 -0.74 26.15
CA GLY A 31 10.43 -2.18 26.26
C GLY A 31 9.59 -2.88 27.31
N ARG A 32 9.45 -2.30 28.51
CA ARG A 32 8.61 -2.85 29.59
C ARG A 32 7.15 -2.97 29.15
N ASP A 33 6.63 -1.95 28.50
CA ASP A 33 5.23 -1.90 28.06
C ASP A 33 4.91 -2.93 26.95
N PHE A 34 5.88 -3.21 26.08
CA PHE A 34 5.77 -4.26 25.06
C PHE A 34 6.22 -5.65 25.54
N GLY A 35 6.67 -5.79 26.79
CA GLY A 35 7.26 -7.03 27.32
C GLY A 35 8.53 -7.47 26.57
N LYS A 36 9.31 -6.54 26.02
CA LYS A 36 10.52 -6.80 25.23
C LYS A 36 11.74 -6.11 25.82
N GLY A 37 12.91 -6.73 25.64
CA GLY A 37 14.19 -6.11 26.02
C GLY A 37 14.47 -4.84 25.23
N HIS A 38 15.10 -3.86 25.88
CA HIS A 38 15.48 -2.56 25.28
C HIS A 38 16.29 -2.72 23.98
N GLY A 39 17.15 -3.74 23.88
CA GLY A 39 17.90 -4.07 22.67
C GLY A 39 17.01 -4.46 21.47
N SER A 40 15.89 -5.14 21.72
CA SER A 40 14.92 -5.48 20.68
C SER A 40 14.17 -4.26 20.17
N ILE A 41 13.80 -3.32 21.06
CA ILE A 41 13.17 -2.05 20.67
C ILE A 41 14.15 -1.20 19.86
N ARG A 42 15.41 -1.08 20.30
CA ARG A 42 16.47 -0.38 19.56
C ARG A 42 16.62 -0.96 18.15
N PHE A 43 16.74 -2.28 18.03
CA PHE A 43 16.84 -2.96 16.74
C PHE A 43 15.63 -2.70 15.82
N LEU A 44 14.42 -2.74 16.37
CA LEU A 44 13.18 -2.50 15.61
C LEU A 44 13.02 -1.05 15.14
N LEU A 45 13.59 -0.10 15.87
CA LEU A 45 13.65 1.31 15.49
C LEU A 45 14.70 1.55 14.40
N THR A 46 15.92 1.02 14.55
CA THR A 46 17.03 1.24 13.61
C THR A 46 16.81 0.55 12.26
N GLN A 47 16.14 -0.62 12.24
CA GLN A 47 15.82 -1.37 11.01
C GLN A 47 15.08 -0.57 9.92
N ARG A 48 14.38 0.52 10.27
CA ARG A 48 13.72 1.41 9.29
C ARG A 48 14.05 2.88 9.52
N GLY A 49 15.22 3.18 10.08
CA GLY A 49 15.70 4.55 10.28
C GLY A 49 14.85 5.40 11.24
N GLY A 50 14.15 4.79 12.21
CA GLY A 50 13.36 5.53 13.22
C GLY A 50 12.05 6.15 12.72
N MET A 51 11.85 6.33 11.41
CA MET A 51 10.63 6.94 10.86
C MET A 51 9.52 5.92 10.58
N VAL A 52 8.29 6.22 10.99
CA VAL A 52 7.11 5.41 10.64
C VAL A 52 6.97 5.44 9.11
N PRO A 53 7.00 4.29 8.40
CA PRO A 53 6.70 4.28 6.99
C PRO A 53 5.31 4.88 6.79
N ALA A 54 5.18 5.87 5.90
CA ALA A 54 3.88 6.43 5.59
C ALA A 54 2.92 5.28 5.21
N ALA A 55 1.70 5.35 5.74
CA ALA A 55 0.66 4.39 5.38
C ALA A 55 0.58 4.33 3.84
N ARG A 56 0.71 3.13 3.29
CA ARG A 56 0.79 2.93 1.84
C ARG A 56 -0.55 3.32 1.23
N ARG A 57 -0.65 4.55 0.71
CA ARG A 57 -1.84 5.04 0.00
C ARG A 57 -1.72 4.65 -1.46
N ARG A 58 -2.78 4.05 -2.03
CA ARG A 58 -2.85 3.87 -3.49
C ARG A 58 -2.93 5.26 -4.12
N SER A 59 -2.23 5.44 -5.23
CA SER A 59 -2.30 6.73 -5.94
C SER A 59 -3.73 6.99 -6.40
N PRO A 60 -4.21 8.24 -6.45
CA PRO A 60 -5.51 8.58 -7.03
C PRO A 60 -5.64 8.17 -8.52
N ARG A 61 -4.50 7.89 -9.14
CA ARG A 61 -4.34 7.44 -10.54
C ARG A 61 -4.45 5.92 -10.67
N THR A 62 -4.56 5.19 -9.56
CA THR A 62 -4.71 3.74 -9.56
C THR A 62 -6.18 3.41 -9.83
N LEU A 63 -6.44 2.73 -10.94
CA LEU A 63 -7.76 2.19 -11.25
C LEU A 63 -8.11 1.08 -10.26
N THR A 64 -9.34 1.10 -9.78
CA THR A 64 -9.97 0.03 -9.00
C THR A 64 -10.23 -1.18 -9.90
N LEU A 65 -10.47 -2.35 -9.29
CA LEU A 65 -10.78 -3.57 -10.04
C LEU A 65 -12.04 -3.38 -10.90
N ALA A 66 -13.09 -2.76 -10.33
CA ALA A 66 -14.32 -2.47 -11.05
C ALA A 66 -14.08 -1.57 -12.29
N GLU A 67 -13.32 -0.48 -12.14
CA GLU A 67 -12.97 0.39 -13.27
C GLU A 67 -12.20 -0.38 -14.36
N ARG A 68 -11.31 -1.31 -13.98
CA ARG A 68 -10.57 -2.15 -14.95
C ARG A 68 -11.49 -3.12 -15.69
N GLU A 69 -12.47 -3.70 -15.01
CA GLU A 69 -13.46 -4.57 -15.65
C GLU A 69 -14.36 -3.80 -16.61
N ASP A 70 -14.79 -2.58 -16.26
CA ASP A 70 -15.56 -1.72 -17.14
C ASP A 70 -14.77 -1.32 -18.39
N ILE A 71 -13.46 -1.04 -18.25
CA ILE A 71 -12.57 -0.83 -19.39
C ILE A 71 -12.53 -2.09 -20.27
N SER A 72 -12.38 -3.27 -19.68
CA SER A 72 -12.34 -4.53 -20.41
C SER A 72 -13.65 -4.83 -21.14
N ARG A 73 -14.81 -4.65 -20.48
CA ARG A 73 -16.15 -4.80 -21.07
C ARG A 73 -16.40 -3.78 -22.18
N GLY A 74 -15.98 -2.54 -21.98
CA GLY A 74 -16.05 -1.48 -22.98
C GLY A 74 -15.27 -1.83 -24.25
N ILE A 75 -14.06 -2.38 -24.12
CA ILE A 75 -13.27 -2.83 -25.27
C ILE A 75 -13.92 -4.05 -25.93
N ALA A 76 -14.39 -5.01 -25.14
CA ALA A 76 -15.03 -6.22 -25.67
C ALA A 76 -16.32 -5.92 -26.44
N SER A 77 -17.05 -4.87 -26.06
CA SER A 77 -18.24 -4.37 -26.76
C SER A 77 -17.92 -3.48 -27.96
N GLY A 78 -16.64 -3.22 -28.27
CA GLY A 78 -16.23 -2.35 -29.38
C GLY A 78 -16.40 -0.85 -29.10
N SER A 79 -16.62 -0.45 -27.85
CA SER A 79 -16.75 0.96 -27.47
C SER A 79 -15.41 1.70 -27.64
N SER A 80 -15.47 2.98 -28.02
CA SER A 80 -14.26 3.78 -28.13
C SER A 80 -13.65 4.09 -26.76
N ILE A 81 -12.33 4.28 -26.71
CA ILE A 81 -11.61 4.66 -25.47
C ILE A 81 -12.22 5.93 -24.84
N ARG A 82 -12.71 6.85 -25.67
CA ARG A 82 -13.34 8.10 -25.22
C ARG A 82 -14.68 7.84 -24.52
N GLU A 83 -15.50 6.95 -25.04
CA GLU A 83 -16.79 6.58 -24.43
C GLU A 83 -16.59 5.85 -23.10
N ILE A 84 -15.63 4.92 -23.06
CA ILE A 84 -15.26 4.20 -21.83
C ILE A 84 -14.78 5.19 -20.76
N ALA A 85 -13.91 6.13 -21.14
CA ALA A 85 -13.41 7.16 -20.23
C ALA A 85 -14.52 8.08 -19.71
N LYS A 86 -15.50 8.42 -20.57
CA LYS A 86 -16.68 9.22 -20.20
C LYS A 86 -17.55 8.48 -19.19
N GLY A 87 -17.81 7.19 -19.40
CA GLY A 87 -18.58 6.35 -18.46
C GLY A 87 -17.92 6.21 -17.10
N LEU A 88 -16.59 6.14 -17.07
CA LEU A 88 -15.80 6.02 -15.84
C LEU A 88 -15.46 7.37 -15.17
N GLN A 89 -15.84 8.49 -15.78
CA GLN A 89 -15.43 9.84 -15.36
C GLN A 89 -13.90 9.96 -15.15
N ARG A 90 -13.12 9.26 -15.97
CA ARG A 90 -11.66 9.26 -15.91
C ARG A 90 -11.06 9.95 -17.14
N PRO A 91 -9.84 10.51 -17.02
CA PRO A 91 -9.12 11.01 -18.18
C PRO A 91 -8.92 9.91 -19.22
N VAL A 92 -9.10 10.24 -20.50
CA VAL A 92 -8.86 9.34 -21.64
C VAL A 92 -7.43 8.75 -21.60
N SER A 93 -6.46 9.55 -21.13
CA SER A 93 -5.06 9.11 -20.97
C SER A 93 -4.88 8.02 -19.91
N THR A 94 -5.75 7.94 -18.90
CA THR A 94 -5.73 6.87 -17.90
C THR A 94 -6.22 5.56 -18.51
N VAL A 95 -7.34 5.60 -19.22
CA VAL A 95 -7.89 4.43 -19.91
C VAL A 95 -6.92 3.96 -20.99
N SER A 96 -6.41 4.86 -21.83
CA SER A 96 -5.40 4.53 -22.85
C SER A 96 -4.16 3.87 -22.27
N ARG A 97 -3.60 4.38 -21.16
CA ARG A 97 -2.45 3.75 -20.49
C ARG A 97 -2.77 2.37 -19.92
N GLU A 98 -3.97 2.17 -19.40
CA GLU A 98 -4.43 0.87 -18.91
C GLU A 98 -4.55 -0.12 -20.07
N VAL A 99 -5.15 0.30 -21.18
CA VAL A 99 -5.27 -0.49 -22.42
C VAL A 99 -3.89 -0.79 -23.00
N SER A 100 -2.97 0.17 -23.11
CA SER A 100 -1.62 -0.10 -23.59
C SER A 100 -0.82 -1.02 -22.67
N ARG A 101 -1.06 -0.97 -21.35
CA ARG A 101 -0.39 -1.84 -20.37
C ARG A 101 -0.92 -3.27 -20.39
N HIS A 102 -2.20 -3.48 -20.70
CA HIS A 102 -2.87 -4.78 -20.66
C HIS A 102 -3.27 -5.35 -22.03
N GLY A 103 -3.13 -4.55 -23.10
CA GLY A 103 -3.69 -4.80 -24.43
C GLY A 103 -2.76 -5.47 -25.44
N SER A 104 -1.61 -6.01 -25.04
CA SER A 104 -0.69 -6.69 -25.96
C SER A 104 -1.16 -8.06 -26.45
N VAL A 105 -2.38 -8.51 -26.13
CA VAL A 105 -2.88 -9.85 -26.52
C VAL A 105 -3.91 -9.82 -27.65
N ARG A 106 -4.17 -8.66 -28.29
CA ARG A 106 -4.94 -8.65 -29.55
C ARG A 106 -4.52 -7.50 -30.45
N SER A 107 -3.47 -7.78 -31.22
CA SER A 107 -3.14 -7.12 -32.47
C SER A 107 -4.38 -6.96 -33.35
N HIS A 108 -4.38 -5.89 -34.16
CA HIS A 108 -5.31 -5.59 -35.24
C HIS A 108 -6.76 -5.27 -34.85
N PHE A 109 -7.08 -3.98 -34.79
CA PHE A 109 -8.18 -3.48 -35.61
C PHE A 109 -7.70 -2.23 -36.37
N ARG A 110 -7.99 -2.30 -37.66
CA ARG A 110 -7.68 -1.41 -38.78
C ARG A 110 -8.18 0.02 -38.57
#